data_AF-A0A3D5W6F5-F1
#
_entry.id   AF-A0A3D5W6F5-F1
#
_cell.length_a   1.000
_cell.length_b   1.000
_cell.length_c   1.000
_cell.angle_alpha   90.00
_cell.angle_beta   90.00
_cell.angle_gamma   90.00
#
_symmetry.space_group_name_H-M   'P 1'
#
loop_
_entity.id
_entity.type
_entity.pdbx_description
1 polymer ?
#
loop_
_entity_poly.entity_id
_entity_poly.type
_entity_poly.pdbx_seq_one_letter_code
_entity_poly.pdbx_strand_id
1 'polypeptide(L)'
;VPAIMAYLEHLPTDPARPPNWDESQVSDPDELVVVAHNWEELRRFMWDYVGIVRTSRRLQRAANRLRLLQDEIRDFYSNFRVSKDLLELRNLVMVSELIVRCAADRRESRGLHFTQDYPAADPKQVHDTILRPPPRS
;
A
#
# COMPACT_ATOMS: atom_id res chain seq x y z
N VAL A 1 42.76 29.97 1.99
CA VAL A 1 42.73 29.89 3.46
C VAL A 1 42.52 31.24 4.18
N PRO A 2 42.77 32.44 3.60
CA PRO A 2 42.49 33.71 4.31
C PRO A 2 40.99 34.05 4.45
N ALA A 3 40.19 33.77 3.42
CA ALA A 3 38.77 34.17 3.38
C ALA A 3 37.89 33.42 4.41
N ILE A 4 38.23 32.18 4.75
CA ILE A 4 37.51 31.39 5.75
C ILE A 4 37.83 31.90 7.16
N MET A 5 39.09 32.25 7.43
CA MET A 5 39.48 32.79 8.74
C MET A 5 38.83 34.15 9.01
N ALA A 6 38.75 35.01 8.00
CA ALA A 6 38.02 36.28 8.10
C ALA A 6 36.52 36.08 8.37
N TYR A 7 35.89 35.05 7.78
CA TYR A 7 34.49 34.72 8.05
C TYR A 7 34.27 34.22 9.49
N LEU A 8 35.21 33.44 10.03
CA LEU A 8 35.15 32.92 11.40
C LEU A 8 35.36 34.01 12.46
N GLU A 9 36.15 35.04 12.18
CA GLU A 9 36.35 36.19 13.08
C GLU A 9 35.10 37.07 13.26
N HIS A 10 34.15 37.01 12.31
CA HIS A 10 32.91 37.79 12.34
C HIS A 10 31.69 36.98 12.82
N LEU A 11 31.89 35.72 13.23
CA LEU A 11 30.81 34.95 13.86
C LEU A 11 30.53 35.54 15.25
N PRO A 12 29.26 35.79 15.60
CA PRO A 12 28.90 36.22 16.94
C PRO A 12 29.45 35.23 17.97
N THR A 13 30.21 35.75 18.93
CA THR A 13 30.99 34.97 19.91
C THR A 13 30.11 34.25 20.94
N ASP A 14 28.82 34.59 20.96
CA ASP A 14 27.78 33.90 21.70
C ASP A 14 26.84 33.25 20.68
N PRO A 15 26.92 31.92 20.47
CA PRO A 15 25.91 31.25 19.68
C PRO A 15 24.64 31.31 20.51
N ALA A 16 23.77 32.29 20.19
CA ALA A 16 22.40 32.33 20.68
C ALA A 16 21.87 30.89 20.63
N ARG A 17 21.49 30.37 21.80
CA ARG A 17 21.14 28.95 21.98
C ARG A 17 20.29 28.52 20.78
N PRO A 18 20.72 27.50 20.01
CA PRO A 18 19.97 27.10 18.84
C PRO A 18 18.52 26.82 19.26
N PRO A 19 17.54 27.15 18.41
CA PRO A 19 16.15 26.84 18.72
C PRO A 19 16.04 25.35 19.06
N ASN A 20 15.14 25.03 19.99
CA ASN A 20 14.87 23.63 20.32
C ASN A 20 14.53 22.88 19.03
N TRP A 21 15.05 21.66 18.91
CA TRP A 21 14.81 20.80 17.77
C TRP A 21 13.31 20.62 17.56
N ASP A 22 12.84 20.94 16.35
CA ASP A 22 11.43 20.84 15.97
C ASP A 22 11.13 19.41 15.48
N GLU A 23 10.67 18.57 16.40
CA GLU A 23 10.27 17.18 16.11
C GLU A 23 8.89 17.08 15.45
N SER A 24 8.17 18.20 15.25
CA SER A 24 6.79 18.17 14.79
C SER A 24 6.60 17.54 13.39
N GLN A 25 7.67 17.51 12.60
CA GLN A 25 7.73 16.97 11.23
C GLN A 25 8.43 15.59 11.15
N VAL A 26 8.88 15.02 12.27
CA VAL A 26 9.56 13.73 12.29
C VAL A 26 8.52 12.63 12.47
N SER A 27 8.36 11.78 11.44
CA SER A 27 7.56 10.55 11.53
C SER A 27 8.25 9.55 12.46
N ASP A 28 7.48 8.79 13.24
CA ASP A 28 8.02 7.71 14.07
C ASP A 28 8.73 6.67 13.17
N PRO A 29 10.05 6.42 13.35
CA PRO A 29 10.79 5.46 12.53
C PRO A 29 10.19 4.06 12.54
N ASP A 30 9.56 3.64 13.64
CA ASP A 30 8.95 2.32 13.76
C ASP A 30 7.71 2.20 12.85
N GLU A 31 6.92 3.27 12.71
CA GLU A 31 5.78 3.31 11.78
C GLU A 31 6.20 3.14 10.32
N LEU A 32 7.27 3.84 9.91
CA LEU A 32 7.77 3.78 8.54
C LEU A 32 8.26 2.38 8.17
N VAL A 33 8.88 1.67 9.12
CA VAL A 33 9.31 0.27 8.94
C VAL A 33 8.10 -0.63 8.70
N VAL A 34 7.02 -0.47 9.49
CA VAL A 34 5.82 -1.30 9.30
C VAL A 34 5.12 -1.00 7.98
N VAL A 35 4.98 0.27 7.59
CA VAL A 35 4.38 0.63 6.30
C VAL A 35 5.19 0.06 5.13
N ALA A 36 6.52 0.16 5.18
CA ALA A 36 7.40 -0.42 4.18
C ALA A 36 7.26 -1.95 4.11
N HIS A 37 7.18 -2.62 5.27
CA HIS A 37 6.97 -4.06 5.34
C HIS A 37 5.64 -4.48 4.71
N ASN A 38 4.55 -3.81 5.07
CA ASN A 38 3.21 -4.12 4.56
C ASN A 38 3.11 -3.86 3.06
N TRP A 39 3.82 -2.85 2.55
CA TRP A 39 3.91 -2.61 1.11
C TRP A 39 4.62 -3.75 0.38
N GLU A 40 5.73 -4.25 0.94
CA GLU A 40 6.45 -5.38 0.39
C GLU A 40 5.62 -6.68 0.45
N GLU A 41 4.92 -6.93 1.56
CA GLU A 41 4.05 -8.09 1.71
C GLU A 41 2.93 -8.08 0.66
N LEU A 42 2.24 -6.94 0.52
CA LEU A 42 1.20 -6.73 -0.49
C LEU A 42 1.72 -7.06 -1.89
N ARG A 43 2.87 -6.50 -2.25
CA ARG A 43 3.48 -6.74 -3.56
C ARG A 43 3.79 -8.21 -3.79
N ARG A 44 4.39 -8.88 -2.80
CA ARG A 44 4.77 -10.30 -2.90
C ARG A 44 3.56 -11.20 -3.09
N PHE A 45 2.51 -11.08 -2.27
CA PHE A 45 1.38 -12.00 -2.43
C PHE A 45 0.50 -11.67 -3.65
N MET A 46 0.42 -10.41 -4.08
CA MET A 46 -0.28 -10.07 -5.31
C MET A 46 0.42 -10.68 -6.52
N TRP A 47 1.75 -10.70 -6.53
CA TRP A 47 2.54 -11.42 -7.54
C TRP A 47 2.29 -12.93 -7.50
N ASP A 48 2.40 -13.55 -6.32
CA ASP A 48 2.31 -15.00 -6.17
C ASP A 48 0.91 -15.57 -6.45
N TYR A 49 -0.14 -14.84 -6.07
CA TYR A 49 -1.52 -15.34 -6.06
C TYR A 49 -2.42 -14.74 -7.14
N VAL A 50 -2.09 -13.53 -7.62
CA VAL A 50 -2.94 -12.74 -8.52
C VAL A 50 -2.21 -12.38 -9.82
N GLY A 51 -1.03 -12.97 -10.03
CA GLY A 51 -0.26 -12.90 -11.28
C GLY A 51 -0.97 -13.55 -12.48
N ILE A 52 -0.23 -13.82 -13.56
CA ILE A 52 -0.81 -14.25 -14.85
C ILE A 52 -1.67 -15.52 -14.70
N VAL A 53 -1.19 -16.51 -13.94
CA VAL A 53 -1.88 -17.78 -13.71
C VAL A 53 -2.54 -17.80 -12.33
N ARG A 54 -3.87 -17.85 -12.32
CA ARG A 54 -4.68 -17.77 -11.10
C ARG A 54 -5.37 -19.10 -10.80
N THR A 55 -5.72 -19.28 -9.53
CA THR A 55 -6.64 -20.33 -9.09
C THR A 55 -7.56 -19.75 -8.02
N SER A 56 -8.76 -20.30 -7.89
CA SER A 56 -9.74 -19.94 -6.87
C SER A 56 -9.14 -20.03 -5.48
N ARG A 57 -8.31 -21.05 -5.23
CA ARG A 57 -7.60 -21.21 -3.96
C ARG A 57 -6.58 -20.10 -3.71
N ARG A 58 -5.82 -19.67 -4.72
CA ARG A 58 -4.85 -18.57 -4.60
C ARG A 58 -5.56 -17.22 -4.41
N LEU A 59 -6.61 -16.97 -5.17
CA LEU A 59 -7.44 -15.76 -5.02
C LEU A 59 -8.06 -15.67 -3.62
N GLN A 60 -8.57 -16.79 -3.07
CA GLN A 60 -9.07 -16.83 -1.70
C GLN A 60 -7.97 -16.54 -0.67
N ARG A 61 -6.75 -17.03 -0.88
CA ARG A 61 -5.60 -16.71 -0.01
C ARG A 61 -5.23 -15.23 -0.08
N ALA A 62 -5.22 -14.63 -1.27
CA ALA A 62 -4.98 -13.20 -1.45
C ALA A 62 -6.06 -12.37 -0.74
N ALA A 63 -7.34 -12.71 -0.91
CA ALA A 63 -8.44 -12.04 -0.23
C ALA A 63 -8.30 -12.09 1.30
N ASN A 64 -7.87 -13.24 1.83
CA ASN A 64 -7.67 -13.38 3.27
C ASN A 64 -6.53 -12.50 3.80
N ARG A 65 -5.42 -12.37 3.06
CA ARG A 65 -4.30 -11.47 3.43
C ARG A 65 -4.67 -10.01 3.32
N LEU A 66 -5.38 -9.63 2.25
CA LEU A 66 -5.87 -8.27 2.07
C LEU A 66 -6.75 -7.82 3.23
N ARG A 67 -7.63 -8.70 3.73
CA ARG A 67 -8.46 -8.40 4.90
C ARG A 67 -7.62 -8.15 6.15
N LEU A 68 -6.58 -8.95 6.40
CA LEU A 68 -5.67 -8.71 7.54
C LEU A 68 -4.96 -7.36 7.42
N LEU A 69 -4.40 -7.05 6.24
CA LEU A 69 -3.79 -5.74 5.99
C LEU A 69 -4.78 -4.57 6.15
N GLN A 70 -6.03 -4.75 5.74
CA GLN A 70 -7.06 -3.72 5.90
C GLN A 70 -7.37 -3.45 7.37
N ASP A 71 -7.43 -4.50 8.20
CA ASP A 71 -7.67 -4.38 9.64
C ASP A 71 -6.47 -3.71 10.31
N GLU A 72 -5.23 -4.14 10.01
CA GLU A 72 -4.01 -3.50 10.52
C GLU A 72 -3.93 -2.01 10.14
N ILE A 73 -4.21 -1.66 8.88
CA ILE A 73 -4.22 -0.26 8.42
C ILE A 73 -5.26 0.53 9.20
N ARG A 74 -6.46 -0.02 9.46
CA ARG A 74 -7.49 0.67 10.25
C ARG A 74 -7.04 0.94 11.68
N ASP A 75 -6.35 -0.02 12.28
CA ASP A 75 -5.77 0.14 13.61
C ASP A 75 -4.68 1.21 13.61
N PHE A 76 -3.86 1.29 12.54
CA PHE A 76 -2.89 2.38 12.38
C PHE A 76 -3.54 3.77 12.35
N TYR A 77 -4.63 3.94 11.58
CA TYR A 77 -5.36 5.22 11.54
C TYR A 77 -5.90 5.67 12.89
N SER A 78 -6.22 4.72 13.77
CA SER A 78 -6.84 5.02 15.06
C SER A 78 -5.82 5.47 16.11
N ASN A 79 -4.55 5.08 15.94
CA ASN A 79 -3.52 5.24 16.97
C ASN A 79 -2.38 6.20 16.58
N PHE A 80 -2.20 6.50 15.29
CA PHE A 80 -1.02 7.22 14.80
C PHE A 80 -1.38 8.41 13.90
N ARG A 81 -0.38 9.27 13.63
CA ARG A 81 -0.54 10.42 12.74
C ARG A 81 -0.68 9.94 11.29
N VAL A 82 -1.65 10.50 10.57
CA VAL A 82 -1.84 10.20 9.15
C VAL A 82 -0.66 10.72 8.35
N SER A 83 0.07 9.80 7.70
CA SER A 83 1.18 10.09 6.81
C SER A 83 0.81 9.85 5.33
N LYS A 84 1.62 10.40 4.42
CA LYS A 84 1.48 10.15 2.99
C LYS A 84 1.61 8.66 2.65
N ASP A 85 2.62 8.00 3.22
CA ASP A 85 2.91 6.59 2.91
C ASP A 85 1.79 5.67 3.40
N LEU A 86 1.18 5.98 4.56
CA LEU A 86 0.00 5.25 5.05
C LEU A 86 -1.22 5.41 4.12
N LEU A 87 -1.43 6.61 3.58
CA LEU A 87 -2.50 6.86 2.60
C LEU A 87 -2.27 6.10 1.30
N GLU A 88 -1.03 6.05 0.81
CA GLU A 88 -0.64 5.29 -0.37
C GLU A 88 -0.84 3.78 -0.16
N LEU A 89 -0.38 3.24 0.97
CA LEU A 89 -0.59 1.84 1.33
C LEU A 89 -2.08 1.48 1.39
N ARG A 90 -2.91 2.32 2.03
CA ARG A 90 -4.37 2.13 2.07
C ARG A 90 -4.96 2.04 0.67
N ASN A 91 -4.58 2.95 -0.22
CA ASN A 91 -5.12 2.99 -1.59
C ASN A 91 -4.67 1.75 -2.39
N LEU A 92 -3.43 1.31 -2.23
CA LEU A 92 -2.92 0.10 -2.87
C LEU A 92 -3.64 -1.15 -2.38
N VAL A 93 -3.91 -1.28 -1.08
CA VAL A 93 -4.67 -2.40 -0.52
C VAL A 93 -6.10 -2.39 -1.04
N MET A 94 -6.75 -1.22 -1.14
CA MET A 94 -8.10 -1.10 -1.71
C MET A 94 -8.14 -1.53 -3.18
N VAL A 95 -7.22 -1.03 -4.02
CA VAL A 95 -7.16 -1.42 -5.45
C VAL A 95 -6.90 -2.92 -5.59
N SER A 96 -5.99 -3.46 -4.77
CA SER A 96 -5.70 -4.90 -4.73
C SER A 96 -6.93 -5.75 -4.39
N GLU A 97 -7.75 -5.31 -3.43
CA GLU A 97 -9.02 -5.96 -3.09
C GLU A 97 -9.98 -5.98 -4.28
N LEU A 98 -10.15 -4.85 -4.97
CA LEU A 98 -11.01 -4.77 -6.15
C LEU A 98 -10.55 -5.72 -7.25
N ILE A 99 -9.23 -5.79 -7.51
CA ILE A 99 -8.66 -6.72 -8.49
C ILE A 99 -8.97 -8.17 -8.11
N VAL A 100 -8.74 -8.56 -6.85
CA VAL A 100 -8.98 -9.93 -6.37
C VAL A 100 -10.46 -10.29 -6.46
N ARG A 101 -11.36 -9.37 -6.09
CA ARG A 101 -12.81 -9.55 -6.20
C ARG A 101 -13.25 -9.75 -7.65
N CYS A 102 -12.79 -8.89 -8.56
CA CYS A 102 -13.08 -9.05 -9.99
C CYS A 102 -12.55 -10.38 -10.54
N ALA A 103 -11.32 -10.76 -10.18
CA ALA A 103 -10.71 -12.00 -10.64
C ALA A 103 -11.43 -13.24 -10.08
N ALA A 104 -11.95 -13.19 -8.85
CA ALA A 104 -12.68 -14.29 -8.24
C ALA A 104 -14.10 -14.45 -8.79
N ASP A 105 -14.74 -13.34 -9.20
CA ASP A 105 -16.07 -13.33 -9.81
C ASP A 105 -16.05 -13.91 -11.23
N ARG A 106 -14.98 -13.62 -12.01
CA ARG A 106 -14.80 -14.15 -13.38
C ARG A 106 -14.35 -15.60 -13.40
N ARG A 107 -15.31 -16.52 -13.60
CA ARG A 107 -15.10 -17.96 -13.73
C ARG A 107 -14.93 -18.41 -15.18
N GLU A 108 -14.01 -17.76 -15.88
CA GLU A 108 -13.58 -18.11 -17.24
C GLU A 108 -12.13 -17.67 -17.44
N SER A 109 -11.53 -18.05 -18.57
CA SER A 109 -10.25 -17.49 -19.02
C SER A 109 -10.41 -16.73 -20.33
N ARG A 110 -9.99 -15.47 -20.35
CA ARG A 110 -10.10 -14.56 -21.50
C ARG A 110 -9.04 -13.46 -21.44
N GLY A 111 -8.27 -13.29 -22.52
CA GLY A 111 -7.22 -12.28 -22.59
C GLY A 111 -6.16 -12.46 -21.50
N LEU A 112 -5.87 -11.41 -20.72
CA LEU A 112 -4.90 -11.45 -19.62
C LEU A 112 -5.45 -12.06 -18.31
N HIS A 113 -6.75 -12.35 -18.26
CA HIS A 113 -7.37 -13.07 -17.16
C HIS A 113 -7.35 -14.57 -17.45
N PHE A 114 -6.36 -15.26 -16.91
CA PHE A 114 -6.27 -16.72 -16.98
C PHE A 114 -6.42 -17.34 -15.58
N THR A 115 -7.37 -18.26 -15.44
CA THR A 115 -7.63 -19.04 -14.23
C THR A 115 -7.64 -20.53 -14.55
N GLN A 116 -6.80 -21.29 -13.86
CA GLN A 116 -6.58 -22.71 -14.15
C GLN A 116 -7.83 -23.56 -13.88
N ASP A 117 -8.70 -23.13 -12.95
CA ASP A 117 -9.94 -23.84 -12.63
C ASP A 117 -11.01 -23.68 -13.72
N TYR A 118 -10.91 -22.63 -14.55
CA TYR A 118 -11.82 -22.33 -15.65
C TYR A 118 -11.01 -21.92 -16.90
N PRO A 119 -10.33 -22.87 -17.57
CA PRO A 119 -9.36 -22.57 -18.63
C PRO A 119 -9.99 -22.10 -19.96
N ALA A 120 -11.29 -22.31 -20.15
CA ALA A 120 -12.01 -21.91 -21.35
C ALA A 120 -12.73 -20.57 -21.14
N ALA A 121 -12.98 -19.85 -22.24
CA ALA A 121 -13.88 -18.71 -22.26
C ALA A 121 -15.33 -19.16 -22.12
N ASP A 122 -16.13 -18.43 -21.37
CA ASP A 122 -17.56 -18.63 -21.17
C ASP A 122 -18.34 -17.55 -21.93
N PRO A 123 -19.15 -17.91 -22.95
CA PRO A 123 -19.99 -16.96 -23.68
C PRO A 123 -20.97 -16.17 -22.79
N LYS A 124 -21.31 -16.66 -21.60
CA LYS A 124 -22.18 -15.96 -20.65
C LYS A 124 -21.48 -14.81 -19.93
N GLN A 125 -20.15 -14.80 -19.90
CA GLN A 125 -19.32 -13.81 -19.19
C GLN A 125 -18.71 -12.74 -20.12
N VAL A 126 -19.28 -12.57 -21.32
CA VAL A 126 -18.91 -11.53 -22.29
C VAL A 126 -19.50 -10.17 -21.89
N HIS A 127 -19.07 -9.68 -20.73
CA HIS A 127 -19.43 -8.38 -20.18
C HIS A 127 -18.37 -7.94 -19.17
N ASP A 128 -18.37 -6.65 -18.85
CA ASP A 128 -17.46 -6.08 -17.87
C ASP A 128 -17.84 -6.51 -16.46
N THR A 129 -16.83 -6.75 -15.62
CA THR A 129 -17.04 -7.01 -14.19
C THR A 129 -17.17 -5.68 -13.47
N ILE A 130 -18.38 -5.38 -12.99
CA ILE A 130 -18.70 -4.09 -12.37
C ILE A 130 -18.88 -4.27 -10.86
N LEU A 131 -17.95 -3.72 -10.07
CA LEU A 131 -18.10 -3.64 -8.62
C LEU A 131 -18.86 -2.38 -8.23
N ARG A 132 -19.88 -2.53 -7.38
CA ARG A 132 -20.63 -1.42 -6.82
C ARG A 132 -20.16 -1.14 -5.39
N PRO A 133 -19.94 0.13 -5.01
CA PRO A 133 -19.63 0.46 -3.63
C PRO A 133 -20.83 0.12 -2.73
N PRO A 134 -20.59 -0.25 -1.47
CA PRO A 134 -21.67 -0.41 -0.51
C PRO A 134 -22.41 0.93 -0.31
N PRO A 135 -23.71 0.90 0.04
CA PRO A 135 -24.45 2.11 0.36
C PRO A 135 -23.75 2.85 1.51
N ARG A 136 -23.67 4.19 1.41
CA ARG A 136 -23.17 5.02 2.51
C ARG A 136 -24.19 4.95 3.64
N SER A 137 -23.77 4.46 4.81
CA SER A 137 -24.49 4.56 6.08
C SER A 137 -24.50 5.99 6.59
#